data_AF-A0A1Q1FKN5-F1
#
_entry.id   AF-A0A1Q1FKN5-F1
#
_cell.length_a   1.000
_cell.length_b   1.000
_cell.length_c   1.000
_cell.angle_alpha   90.00
_cell.angle_beta   90.00
_cell.angle_gamma   90.00
#
_symmetry.space_group_name_H-M   'P 1'
#
loop_
_entity.id
_entity.type
_entity.pdbx_description
1 polymer ?
#
loop_
_entity_poly.entity_id
_entity_poly.type
_entity_poly.pdbx_seq_one_letter_code
_entity_poly.pdbx_strand_id
1 'polypeptide(L)'
;MSNREADASGPADWWTPEKAIFLVCAAIALPVVFFLTERLGTVTYPAMFATLAIVFLPPFVYRSYWPKTYDTSRAAGWGLVTGIAVAAQLLAVIVLAAPLLGGDGAVLLAFAAVVGVDYALARFVIGN
;
A
#
# COMPACT_ATOMS: atom_id res chain seq x y z
N MET A 1 43.14 16.92 13.97
CA MET A 1 41.71 17.25 13.85
C MET A 1 40.95 15.95 14.00
N SER A 2 40.36 15.73 15.17
CA SER A 2 39.66 14.50 15.51
C SER A 2 38.31 14.49 14.80
N ASN A 3 38.11 13.52 13.91
CA ASN A 3 36.82 13.18 13.33
C ASN A 3 35.92 12.66 14.47
N ARG A 4 35.36 13.59 15.25
CA ARG A 4 34.16 13.30 16.03
C ARG A 4 33.09 12.92 15.02
N GLU A 5 32.89 11.62 14.91
CA GLU A 5 31.59 11.00 14.74
C GLU A 5 30.59 11.81 15.57
N ALA A 6 29.97 12.79 14.92
CA ALA A 6 28.93 13.60 15.51
C ALA A 6 27.70 12.69 15.60
N ASP A 7 27.59 12.03 16.75
CA ASP A 7 26.34 11.73 17.44
C ASP A 7 25.23 11.16 16.55
N ALA A 8 25.43 9.94 16.05
CA ALA A 8 24.35 9.09 15.52
C ALA A 8 23.49 8.45 16.64
N SER A 9 23.45 9.06 17.83
CA SER A 9 22.75 8.58 19.03
C SER A 9 21.73 9.59 19.58
N GLY A 10 21.12 10.41 18.72
CA GLY A 10 19.81 10.99 19.06
C GLY A 10 18.78 9.86 19.17
N PRO A 11 17.67 10.02 19.93
CA PRO A 11 16.63 9.00 19.97
C PRO A 11 16.21 8.75 18.52
N ALA A 12 16.50 7.54 18.02
CA ALA A 12 15.96 7.10 16.76
C ALA A 12 14.45 7.11 16.97
N ASP A 13 13.77 8.15 16.49
CA ASP A 13 12.33 8.27 16.57
C ASP A 13 11.76 7.03 15.88
N TRP A 14 11.41 6.04 16.70
CA TRP A 14 11.03 4.72 16.21
C TRP A 14 9.73 4.83 15.40
N TRP A 15 9.00 5.93 15.55
CA TRP A 15 7.78 6.29 14.87
C TRP A 15 8.04 7.28 13.74
N THR A 16 8.21 6.77 12.52
CA THR A 16 8.39 7.60 11.32
C THR A 16 7.08 7.74 10.54
N PRO A 17 6.91 8.80 9.73
CA PRO A 17 5.74 8.96 8.84
C PRO A 17 5.44 7.72 7.99
N GLU A 18 6.47 7.04 7.47
CA GLU A 18 6.30 5.83 6.66
C GLU A 18 5.75 4.67 7.48
N LYS A 19 6.21 4.50 8.74
CA LYS A 19 5.69 3.45 9.64
C LYS A 19 4.22 3.69 9.99
N ALA A 20 3.82 4.95 10.15
CA ALA A 20 2.41 5.29 10.36
C ALA A 20 1.56 4.91 9.14
N ILE A 21 2.04 5.15 7.92
CA ILE A 21 1.39 4.72 6.67
C ILE A 21 1.29 3.19 6.64
N PHE A 22 2.40 2.47 6.86
CA PHE A 22 2.42 1.01 6.86
C PHE A 22 1.39 0.42 7.82
N LEU A 23 1.31 0.96 9.05
CA LEU A 23 0.41 0.44 10.08
C LEU A 23 -1.07 0.64 9.69
N VAL A 24 -1.41 1.81 9.15
CA VAL A 24 -2.78 2.10 8.69
C VAL A 24 -3.15 1.23 7.49
N CYS A 25 -2.25 1.12 6.50
CA CYS A 25 -2.50 0.29 5.32
C CYS A 25 -2.61 -1.20 5.67
N ALA A 26 -1.80 -1.69 6.62
CA ALA A 26 -1.92 -3.06 7.12
C ALA A 26 -3.27 -3.30 7.81
N ALA A 27 -3.76 -2.34 8.60
CA ALA A 27 -5.09 -2.42 9.21
C ALA A 27 -6.22 -2.49 8.15
N ILE A 28 -6.06 -1.81 7.01
CA ILE A 28 -7.01 -1.86 5.89
C ILE A 28 -6.91 -3.18 5.12
N ALA A 29 -5.70 -3.74 4.99
CA ALA A 29 -5.50 -4.99 4.25
C ALA A 29 -6.19 -6.19 4.94
N LEU A 30 -6.24 -6.21 6.27
CA LEU A 30 -6.86 -7.30 7.05
C LEU A 30 -8.31 -7.61 6.65
N PRO A 31 -9.27 -6.66 6.66
CA PRO A 31 -10.65 -6.94 6.25
C PRO A 31 -10.75 -7.33 4.77
N VAL A 32 -9.87 -6.80 3.90
CA VAL A 32 -9.84 -7.19 2.48
C VAL A 32 -9.42 -8.64 2.33
N VAL A 33 -8.33 -9.05 2.98
CA VAL A 33 -7.87 -10.45 2.97
C VAL A 33 -8.94 -11.38 3.50
N PHE A 34 -9.54 -11.03 4.65
CA PHE A 34 -10.64 -11.79 5.23
C PHE A 34 -11.81 -11.98 4.25
N PHE A 35 -12.22 -10.89 3.58
CA PHE A 35 -13.27 -10.95 2.56
C PHE A 35 -12.88 -11.88 1.39
N LEU A 36 -11.66 -11.77 0.88
CA LEU A 36 -11.19 -12.62 -0.23
C LEU A 36 -11.17 -14.10 0.18
N THR A 37 -10.67 -14.44 1.36
CA THR A 37 -10.62 -15.83 1.84
C THR A 37 -12.01 -16.42 2.08
N GLU A 38 -12.89 -15.67 2.75
CA GLU A 38 -14.22 -16.17 3.14
C GLU A 38 -15.23 -16.18 1.98
N ARG A 39 -15.20 -15.19 1.11
CA ARG A 39 -16.26 -15.00 0.09
C ARG A 39 -15.92 -15.54 -1.28
N LEU A 40 -14.64 -15.57 -1.64
CA LEU A 40 -14.20 -16.01 -2.97
C LEU A 40 -13.53 -17.38 -2.96
N GLY A 41 -13.31 -17.98 -1.77
CA GLY A 41 -12.62 -19.26 -1.64
C GLY A 41 -11.19 -19.23 -2.17
N THR A 42 -10.63 -18.03 -2.33
CA THR A 42 -9.27 -17.80 -2.84
C THR A 42 -8.26 -18.47 -1.93
N VAL A 43 -7.29 -19.18 -2.53
CA VAL A 43 -6.21 -19.81 -1.77
C VAL A 43 -5.44 -18.71 -1.03
N THR A 44 -4.85 -19.02 0.12
CA THR A 44 -4.10 -18.04 0.94
C THR A 44 -2.98 -17.33 0.14
N TYR A 45 -2.47 -17.97 -0.92
CA TYR A 45 -1.38 -17.46 -1.75
C TYR A 45 -1.76 -16.20 -2.56
N PRO A 46 -2.85 -16.18 -3.36
CA PRO A 46 -3.22 -14.96 -4.09
C PRO A 46 -3.57 -13.76 -3.21
N ALA A 47 -4.17 -13.97 -2.04
CA ALA A 47 -4.53 -12.89 -1.11
C ALA A 47 -3.31 -12.08 -0.61
N MET A 48 -2.11 -12.67 -0.66
CA MET A 48 -0.86 -11.97 -0.36
C MET A 48 -0.62 -10.80 -1.33
N PHE A 49 -0.97 -10.93 -2.61
CA PHE A 49 -0.78 -9.86 -3.60
C PHE A 49 -1.63 -8.63 -3.29
N ALA A 50 -2.89 -8.82 -2.90
CA ALA A 50 -3.75 -7.71 -2.47
C ALA A 50 -3.17 -7.02 -1.23
N THR A 51 -2.65 -7.79 -0.28
CA THR A 51 -1.96 -7.27 0.91
C THR A 51 -0.74 -6.44 0.51
N LEU A 52 0.10 -6.97 -0.39
CA LEU A 52 1.31 -6.29 -0.84
C LEU A 52 0.98 -4.95 -1.52
N ALA A 53 -0.02 -4.94 -2.40
CA ALA A 53 -0.47 -3.72 -3.06
C ALA A 53 -0.97 -2.67 -2.06
N ILE A 54 -1.86 -3.05 -1.14
CA ILE A 54 -2.43 -2.11 -0.16
C ILE A 54 -1.35 -1.58 0.79
N VAL A 55 -0.43 -2.43 1.25
CA VAL A 55 0.56 -2.07 2.29
C VAL A 55 1.75 -1.31 1.73
N PHE A 56 2.27 -1.69 0.56
CA PHE A 56 3.54 -1.16 0.06
C PHE A 56 3.40 -0.05 -0.99
N LEU A 57 2.29 0.00 -1.72
CA LEU A 57 2.11 1.02 -2.76
C LEU A 57 1.98 2.44 -2.17
N PRO A 58 1.14 2.70 -1.15
CA PRO A 58 1.05 4.02 -0.53
C PRO A 58 2.36 4.59 0.03
N PRO A 59 3.14 3.84 0.83
CA PRO A 59 4.41 4.35 1.35
C PRO A 59 5.48 4.50 0.26
N PHE A 60 5.46 3.67 -0.79
CA PHE A 60 6.34 3.84 -1.95
C PHE A 60 6.09 5.17 -2.67
N VAL A 61 4.81 5.48 -2.96
CA VAL A 61 4.41 6.74 -3.60
C VAL A 61 4.74 7.92 -2.68
N TYR A 62 4.42 7.81 -1.40
CA TYR A 62 4.71 8.84 -0.40
C TYR A 62 6.20 9.17 -0.33
N ARG A 63 7.07 8.16 -0.25
CA ARG A 63 8.53 8.35 -0.19
C ARG A 63 9.12 8.93 -1.47
N SER A 64 8.58 8.55 -2.62
CA SER A 64 9.16 8.91 -3.91
C SER A 64 8.80 10.33 -4.34
N TYR A 65 7.68 10.87 -3.86
CA TYR A 65 7.05 12.03 -4.49
C TYR A 65 6.54 13.11 -3.52
N TRP A 66 6.39 12.83 -2.23
CA TRP A 66 5.98 13.84 -1.26
C TRP A 66 7.15 14.35 -0.39
N PRO A 67 7.12 15.63 0.02
CA PRO A 67 8.12 16.18 0.93
C PRO A 67 8.20 15.37 2.24
N LYS A 68 9.43 15.04 2.67
CA LYS A 68 9.73 14.35 3.94
C LYS A 68 9.40 15.17 5.21
N THR A 69 8.68 16.28 5.06
CA THR A 69 8.40 17.28 6.09
C THR A 69 6.98 17.21 6.67
N TYR A 70 6.12 16.28 6.24
CA TYR A 70 4.82 16.10 6.89
C TYR A 70 4.93 15.42 8.26
N ASP A 71 4.14 15.95 9.19
CA ASP A 71 3.90 15.34 10.49
C ASP A 71 3.25 13.95 10.34
N THR A 72 3.52 13.07 11.30
CA THR A 72 3.07 11.66 11.34
C THR A 72 1.55 11.51 11.22
N SER A 73 0.79 12.47 11.77
CA SER A 73 -0.67 12.55 11.67
C SER A 73 -1.16 12.69 10.22
N ARG A 74 -0.50 13.53 9.43
CA ARG A 74 -0.82 13.74 8.02
C ARG A 74 -0.41 12.55 7.17
N ALA A 75 0.73 11.93 7.49
CA ALA A 75 1.16 10.70 6.84
C ALA A 75 0.19 9.54 7.09
N ALA A 76 -0.30 9.38 8.33
CA ALA A 76 -1.34 8.40 8.64
C ALA A 76 -2.64 8.67 7.86
N GLY A 77 -3.08 9.94 7.80
CA GLY A 77 -4.25 10.34 7.01
C GLY A 77 -4.10 10.07 5.51
N TRP A 78 -2.91 10.33 4.96
CA TRP A 78 -2.56 9.94 3.60
C TRP A 78 -2.68 8.43 3.41
N GLY A 79 -2.01 7.64 4.25
CA GLY A 79 -2.05 6.18 4.22
C GLY A 79 -3.47 5.61 4.31
N LEU A 80 -4.35 6.23 5.11
CA LEU A 80 -5.76 5.86 5.22
C LEU A 80 -6.48 6.04 3.87
N VAL A 81 -6.42 7.24 3.30
CA VAL A 81 -7.13 7.59 2.06
C VAL A 81 -6.61 6.73 0.90
N THR A 82 -5.30 6.65 0.73
CA THR A 82 -4.70 5.86 -0.36
C THR A 82 -4.88 4.37 -0.16
N GLY A 83 -4.79 3.86 1.07
CA GLY A 83 -5.01 2.45 1.36
C GLY A 83 -6.43 2.02 1.03
N ILE A 84 -7.43 2.85 1.38
CA ILE A 84 -8.84 2.61 1.02
C ILE A 84 -9.02 2.67 -0.49
N ALA A 85 -8.41 3.64 -1.17
CA ALA A 85 -8.51 3.76 -2.62
C ALA A 85 -7.96 2.52 -3.34
N VAL A 86 -6.75 2.07 -2.98
CA VAL A 86 -6.14 0.86 -3.54
C VAL A 86 -6.99 -0.38 -3.25
N ALA A 87 -7.48 -0.53 -2.01
CA ALA A 87 -8.36 -1.63 -1.62
C ALA A 87 -9.65 -1.64 -2.45
N ALA A 88 -10.29 -0.49 -2.63
CA ALA A 88 -11.51 -0.35 -3.41
C ALA A 88 -11.29 -0.70 -4.89
N GLN A 89 -10.19 -0.23 -5.48
CA GLN A 89 -9.84 -0.55 -6.87
C GLN A 89 -9.61 -2.06 -7.05
N LEU A 90 -8.84 -2.68 -6.15
CA LEU A 90 -8.60 -4.12 -6.18
C LEU A 90 -9.91 -4.89 -6.11
N LEU A 91 -10.76 -4.58 -5.13
CA LEU A 91 -12.05 -5.26 -4.97
C LEU A 91 -12.95 -5.07 -6.18
N ALA A 92 -12.99 -3.87 -6.77
CA ALA A 92 -13.77 -3.61 -7.97
C ALA A 92 -13.32 -4.49 -9.14
N VAL A 93 -12.02 -4.57 -9.42
CA VAL A 93 -11.48 -5.42 -10.50
C VAL A 93 -11.75 -6.90 -10.20
N ILE A 94 -11.54 -7.33 -8.95
CA ILE A 94 -11.78 -8.72 -8.55
C ILE A 94 -13.24 -9.11 -8.75
N VAL A 95 -14.19 -8.30 -8.28
CA VAL A 95 -15.62 -8.59 -8.41
C VAL A 95 -16.05 -8.68 -9.87
N LEU A 96 -15.49 -7.82 -10.74
CA LEU A 96 -15.79 -7.84 -12.18
C LEU A 96 -15.15 -9.02 -12.91
N ALA A 97 -13.94 -9.44 -12.51
CA ALA A 97 -13.17 -10.48 -13.20
C ALA A 97 -13.42 -11.90 -12.67
N ALA A 98 -13.87 -12.04 -11.41
CA ALA A 98 -14.09 -13.33 -10.75
C ALA A 98 -15.02 -14.29 -11.53
N PRO A 99 -16.11 -13.84 -12.19
CA PRO A 99 -16.97 -14.74 -12.97
C PRO A 99 -16.26 -15.41 -14.16
N LEU A 100 -15.20 -14.80 -14.68
CA LEU A 100 -14.50 -15.27 -15.88
C LEU A 100 -13.20 -16.03 -15.55
N LEU A 101 -12.48 -15.60 -14.52
CA LEU A 101 -11.12 -16.07 -14.21
C LEU A 101 -11.05 -16.90 -12.92
N GLY A 102 -12.15 -17.04 -12.19
CA GLY A 102 -12.14 -17.54 -10.82
C GLY A 102 -11.52 -16.54 -9.84
N GLY A 103 -11.53 -16.88 -8.55
CA GLY A 103 -11.00 -16.00 -7.49
C GLY A 103 -9.51 -15.71 -7.66
N ASP A 104 -8.68 -16.76 -7.80
CA ASP A 104 -7.22 -16.63 -7.87
C ASP A 104 -6.77 -15.81 -9.10
N GLY A 105 -7.36 -16.09 -10.27
CA GLY A 105 -7.07 -15.36 -11.50
C GLY A 105 -7.50 -13.90 -11.45
N ALA A 106 -8.65 -13.61 -10.85
CA ALA A 106 -9.14 -12.25 -10.65
C ALA A 106 -8.23 -11.44 -9.70
N VAL A 107 -7.70 -12.06 -8.65
CA VAL A 107 -6.76 -11.40 -7.72
C VAL A 107 -5.44 -11.05 -8.43
N LEU A 108 -4.89 -11.96 -9.24
CA LEU A 108 -3.67 -11.70 -9.99
C LEU A 108 -3.86 -10.59 -11.04
N LEU A 109 -4.99 -10.61 -11.76
CA LEU A 109 -5.34 -9.56 -12.71
C LEU A 109 -5.48 -8.21 -12.00
N ALA A 110 -6.21 -8.17 -10.89
CA ALA A 110 -6.42 -6.95 -10.12
C ALA A 110 -5.10 -6.38 -9.60
N PHE A 111 -4.21 -7.23 -9.08
CA PHE A 111 -2.88 -6.79 -8.66
C PHE A 111 -2.08 -6.18 -9.81
N ALA A 112 -1.99 -6.87 -10.95
CA ALA A 112 -1.24 -6.39 -12.10
C ALA A 112 -1.79 -5.08 -12.66
N ALA A 113 -3.12 -4.97 -12.76
CA ALA A 113 -3.81 -3.78 -13.25
C ALA A 113 -3.65 -2.60 -12.29
N VAL A 114 -4.01 -2.77 -11.01
CA VAL A 114 -4.00 -1.67 -10.02
C VAL A 114 -2.59 -1.17 -9.77
N VAL A 115 -1.63 -2.06 -9.52
CA VAL A 115 -0.24 -1.65 -9.27
C VAL A 115 0.36 -0.96 -10.50
N GLY A 116 0.11 -1.50 -11.70
CA GLY A 116 0.61 -0.90 -12.95
C GLY A 116 0.00 0.48 -13.22
N VAL A 117 -1.31 0.62 -13.06
CA VAL A 117 -2.05 1.88 -13.29
C VAL A 117 -1.65 2.93 -12.26
N ASP A 118 -1.68 2.62 -10.97
CA ASP A 118 -1.35 3.58 -9.93
C ASP A 118 0.13 4.01 -10.00
N TYR A 119 1.04 3.11 -10.36
CA TYR A 119 2.44 3.47 -10.61
C TYR A 119 2.58 4.43 -11.80
N ALA A 120 1.90 4.15 -12.91
CA ALA A 120 1.90 5.02 -14.08
C ALA A 120 1.30 6.39 -13.78
N LEU A 121 0.19 6.44 -13.04
CA LEU A 121 -0.46 7.67 -12.60
C LEU A 121 0.43 8.49 -11.67
N ALA A 122 1.04 7.86 -10.66
CA ALA A 122 1.97 8.54 -9.75
C ALA A 122 3.14 9.18 -10.53
N ARG A 123 3.68 8.46 -11.53
CA ARG A 123 4.72 8.99 -12.40
C ARG A 123 4.23 10.13 -13.31
N PHE A 124 3.03 10.04 -13.87
CA PHE A 124 2.47 11.07 -14.76
C PHE A 124 2.11 12.35 -14.02
N VAL A 125 1.48 12.24 -12.85
CA VAL A 125 0.98 13.39 -12.07
C VAL A 125 2.11 14.12 -11.35
N ILE A 126 3.13 13.39 -10.88
CA ILE A 126 4.17 13.94 -10.00
C ILE A 126 5.56 14.01 -10.67
N GLY A 127 5.75 13.34 -11.81
CA GLY A 127 6.99 13.38 -12.59
C GLY A 127 7.03 14.47 -13.67
N ASN A 128 6.03 15.35 -13.72
CA ASN A 128 6.01 16.62 -14.47
C ASN A 128 6.29 17.79 -13.52
#